data_AF-A0A2E9MUQ4-F1
#
_entry.id   AF-A0A2E9MUQ4-F1
#
_cell.length_a   1.000
_cell.length_b   1.000
_cell.length_c   1.000
_cell.angle_alpha   90.00
_cell.angle_beta   90.00
_cell.angle_gamma   90.00
#
_symmetry.space_group_name_H-M   'P 1'
#
loop_
_entity.id
_entity.type
_entity.pdbx_description
1 polymer ?
#
loop_
_entity_poly.entity_id
_entity_poly.type
_entity_poly.pdbx_seq_one_letter_code
_entity_poly.pdbx_strand_id
1 'polypeptide(L)'
;MLERIGYFYEHQQGSWLNLPSSEKAKFNGNETYNKYLPDKKEKCRIKDDTAIASFVSYFEQKPNDVYGGISKYLPKGAKYETVFDDELDCDYRYFLFPHLIREYAKNELGYDRHNTQNRYKKYAQNLFVAVTARIIHRNILGKNDDFKKDILELEKIVQNVGLLTKILKASDKVITKFLEDSKVEEKIDEANTAHNFFSNQVYSKDMLEVIDSKIRQEQVEIDYIKKTISGL
;
A
#
# COMPACT_ATOMS: atom_id res chain seq x y z
N MET A 1 9.99 16.00 -7.13
CA MET A 1 10.04 15.79 -5.66
C MET A 1 10.59 14.41 -5.29
N LEU A 2 9.98 13.32 -5.75
CA LEU A 2 10.59 11.97 -5.76
C LEU A 2 11.97 11.95 -6.45
N GLU A 3 12.14 12.80 -7.48
CA GLU A 3 13.44 12.97 -8.14
C GLU A 3 14.55 13.46 -7.21
N ARG A 4 14.22 14.26 -6.17
CA ARG A 4 15.20 14.78 -5.20
C ARG A 4 15.84 13.67 -4.37
N ILE A 5 15.14 12.55 -4.21
CA ILE A 5 15.63 11.34 -3.52
C ILE A 5 15.92 10.20 -4.51
N GLY A 6 16.11 10.54 -5.79
CA GLY A 6 16.60 9.63 -6.82
C GLY A 6 15.56 8.72 -7.46
N TYR A 7 14.26 8.98 -7.31
CA TYR A 7 13.19 8.21 -7.96
C TYR A 7 12.59 8.99 -9.14
N PHE A 8 12.38 8.32 -10.27
CA PHE A 8 11.71 8.88 -11.43
C PHE A 8 10.20 8.73 -11.28
N TYR A 9 9.48 9.84 -11.29
CA TYR A 9 8.01 9.83 -11.24
C TYR A 9 7.44 9.92 -12.66
N GLU A 10 6.87 8.83 -13.14
CA GLU A 10 6.35 8.70 -14.49
C GLU A 10 4.89 9.18 -14.54
N HIS A 11 4.69 10.46 -14.86
CA HIS A 11 3.36 11.04 -15.14
C HIS A 11 2.82 10.63 -16.53
N GLN A 12 3.69 10.64 -17.53
CA GLN A 12 3.30 10.25 -18.89
C GLN A 12 3.83 8.86 -19.17
N GLN A 13 2.91 7.95 -19.50
CA GLN A 13 3.25 6.58 -19.87
C GLN A 13 4.30 6.55 -20.98
N GLY A 14 5.41 5.85 -20.73
CA GLY A 14 6.49 5.68 -21.69
C GLY A 14 7.58 6.74 -21.61
N SER A 15 7.43 7.78 -20.77
CA SER A 15 8.47 8.79 -20.56
C SER A 15 9.76 8.16 -20.04
N TRP A 16 9.69 7.19 -19.13
CA TRP A 16 10.87 6.45 -18.68
C TRP A 16 11.55 5.72 -19.85
N LEU A 17 10.78 5.04 -20.70
CA LEU A 17 11.34 4.27 -21.82
C LEU A 17 12.12 5.17 -22.79
N ASN A 18 11.61 6.38 -23.02
CA ASN A 18 12.19 7.38 -23.91
C ASN A 18 13.42 8.11 -23.33
N LEU A 19 13.71 7.97 -22.03
CA LEU A 19 14.91 8.57 -21.45
C LEU A 19 16.19 7.86 -21.93
N PRO A 20 17.24 8.62 -22.31
CA PRO A 20 18.57 8.07 -22.55
C PRO A 20 19.10 7.30 -21.33
N SER A 21 19.98 6.31 -21.56
CA SER A 21 20.60 5.55 -20.47
C SER A 21 21.37 6.41 -19.48
N SER A 22 22.00 7.50 -19.95
CA SER A 22 22.70 8.47 -19.11
C SER A 22 21.76 9.22 -18.16
N GLU A 23 20.54 9.52 -18.60
CA GLU A 23 19.51 10.15 -17.76
C GLU A 23 18.92 9.14 -16.77
N LYS A 24 18.64 7.91 -17.22
CA LYS A 24 18.19 6.82 -16.35
C LYS A 24 19.17 6.55 -15.20
N ALA A 25 20.47 6.62 -15.47
CA ALA A 25 21.53 6.41 -14.47
C ALA A 25 21.56 7.44 -13.33
N LYS A 26 20.87 8.58 -13.48
CA LYS A 26 20.72 9.57 -12.40
C LYS A 26 19.74 9.11 -11.32
N PHE A 27 18.86 8.15 -11.63
CA PHE A 27 17.83 7.65 -10.72
C PHE A 27 18.31 6.41 -9.97
N ASN A 28 18.99 6.63 -8.85
CA ASN A 28 19.52 5.55 -8.01
C ASN A 28 18.67 5.26 -6.76
N GLY A 29 17.63 6.07 -6.51
CA GLY A 29 16.78 5.99 -5.33
C GLY A 29 17.55 6.21 -4.03
N ASN A 30 16.89 5.85 -2.92
CA ASN A 30 17.49 5.85 -1.60
C ASN A 30 17.87 4.41 -1.21
N GLU A 31 19.07 4.21 -0.65
CA GLU A 31 19.59 2.88 -0.31
C GLU A 31 18.67 2.10 0.65
N THR A 32 18.08 2.77 1.63
CA THR A 32 17.16 2.17 2.59
C THR A 32 15.85 1.76 1.91
N TYR A 33 15.23 2.68 1.16
CA TYR A 33 13.94 2.41 0.51
C TYR A 33 14.03 1.40 -0.62
N ASN A 34 15.18 1.34 -1.31
CA ASN A 34 15.43 0.35 -2.36
C ASN A 34 15.36 -1.10 -1.88
N LYS A 35 15.49 -1.36 -0.56
CA LYS A 35 15.36 -2.70 0.03
C LYS A 35 13.93 -3.26 -0.03
N TYR A 36 12.93 -2.42 -0.32
CA TYR A 36 11.54 -2.85 -0.52
C TYR A 36 11.16 -3.05 -1.98
N LEU A 37 12.05 -2.66 -2.90
CA LEU A 37 11.81 -2.67 -4.33
C LEU A 37 12.46 -3.91 -4.95
N PRO A 38 11.90 -4.44 -6.05
CA PRO A 38 12.48 -5.60 -6.72
C PRO A 38 13.87 -5.26 -7.26
N ASP A 39 14.75 -6.26 -7.33
CA ASP A 39 16.07 -6.08 -7.95
C ASP A 39 15.96 -6.08 -9.50
N LYS A 40 15.38 -4.99 -10.02
CA LYS A 40 15.15 -4.75 -11.44
C LYS A 40 15.75 -3.41 -11.83
N LYS A 41 16.18 -3.30 -13.09
CA LYS A 41 16.75 -2.05 -13.65
C LYS A 41 15.81 -0.85 -13.54
N GLU A 42 14.51 -1.08 -13.49
CA GLU A 42 13.49 -0.04 -13.42
C GLU A 42 12.95 0.18 -11.99
N LYS A 43 13.63 -0.32 -10.95
CA LYS A 43 13.12 -0.21 -9.57
C LYS A 43 12.88 1.24 -9.12
N CYS A 44 13.67 2.18 -9.63
CA CYS A 44 13.55 3.60 -9.29
C CYS A 44 12.44 4.34 -10.06
N ARG A 45 11.73 3.66 -10.97
CA ARG A 45 10.62 4.22 -11.75
C ARG A 45 9.31 3.97 -11.00
N ILE A 46 8.64 5.05 -10.62
CA ILE A 46 7.36 5.03 -9.92
C ILE A 46 6.32 5.63 -10.85
N LYS A 47 5.31 4.85 -11.23
CA LYS A 47 4.19 5.34 -12.04
C LYS A 47 3.20 6.11 -11.21
N ASP A 48 2.69 7.21 -11.76
CA ASP A 48 1.70 8.06 -11.09
C ASP A 48 0.46 7.29 -10.65
N ASP A 49 -0.14 6.49 -11.53
CA ASP A 49 -1.31 5.68 -11.27
C ASP A 49 -1.11 4.73 -10.07
N THR A 50 0.03 4.06 -10.00
CA THR A 50 0.36 3.15 -8.90
C THR A 50 0.66 3.87 -7.60
N ALA A 51 1.30 5.05 -7.64
CA ALA A 51 1.57 5.85 -6.46
C ALA A 51 0.27 6.43 -5.89
N ILE A 52 -0.58 7.00 -6.74
CA ILE A 52 -1.90 7.54 -6.38
C ILE A 52 -2.79 6.41 -5.85
N ALA A 53 -2.83 5.25 -6.50
CA ALA A 53 -3.57 4.08 -6.01
C ALA A 53 -3.11 3.65 -4.61
N SER A 54 -1.79 3.65 -4.37
CA SER A 54 -1.23 3.30 -3.06
C SER A 54 -1.57 4.35 -2.01
N PHE A 55 -1.47 5.64 -2.35
CA PHE A 55 -1.89 6.75 -1.48
C PHE A 55 -3.35 6.63 -1.07
N VAL A 56 -4.27 6.49 -2.04
CA VAL A 56 -5.72 6.43 -1.79
C VAL A 56 -6.07 5.18 -0.96
N SER A 57 -5.38 4.08 -1.19
CA SER A 57 -5.59 2.87 -0.38
C SER A 57 -5.09 3.06 1.05
N TYR A 58 -3.94 3.70 1.22
CA TYR A 58 -3.27 3.85 2.51
C TYR A 58 -3.90 4.97 3.37
N PHE A 59 -3.85 6.22 2.90
CA PHE A 59 -4.24 7.40 3.68
C PHE A 59 -5.74 7.66 3.62
N GLU A 60 -6.36 7.54 2.44
CA GLU A 60 -7.81 7.74 2.30
C GLU A 60 -8.63 6.54 2.75
N GLN A 61 -7.98 5.37 2.94
CA GLN A 61 -8.63 4.11 3.33
C GLN A 61 -9.76 3.73 2.36
N LYS A 62 -9.55 3.93 1.05
CA LYS A 62 -10.54 3.64 0.00
C LYS A 62 -10.00 2.66 -1.07
N PRO A 63 -9.55 1.44 -0.69
CA PRO A 63 -9.04 0.48 -1.66
C PRO A 63 -10.10 0.01 -2.67
N ASN A 64 -11.36 -0.10 -2.24
CA ASN A 64 -12.51 -0.45 -3.10
C ASN A 64 -12.69 0.55 -4.25
N ASP A 65 -12.56 1.84 -3.95
CA ASP A 65 -12.65 2.90 -4.95
C ASP A 65 -11.55 2.80 -6.01
N VAL A 66 -10.34 2.40 -5.61
CA VAL A 66 -9.22 2.16 -6.51
C VAL A 66 -9.51 0.97 -7.43
N TYR A 67 -10.05 -0.12 -6.87
CA TYR A 67 -10.46 -1.29 -7.67
C TYR A 67 -11.60 -0.96 -8.65
N GLY A 68 -12.52 -0.07 -8.28
CA GLY A 68 -13.57 0.43 -9.16
C GLY A 68 -13.09 1.40 -10.24
N GLY A 69 -11.85 1.88 -10.16
CA GLY A 69 -11.23 2.74 -11.18
C GLY A 69 -10.47 3.91 -10.57
N ILE A 70 -9.16 3.97 -10.83
CA ILE A 70 -8.28 5.02 -10.31
C ILE A 70 -8.43 6.37 -11.02
N SER A 71 -9.04 6.40 -12.21
CA SER A 71 -9.12 7.61 -13.06
C SER A 71 -9.72 8.83 -12.37
N LYS A 72 -10.66 8.64 -11.45
CA LYS A 72 -11.25 9.72 -10.65
C LYS A 72 -10.26 10.42 -9.70
N TYR A 73 -9.14 9.76 -9.37
CA TYR A 73 -8.07 10.29 -8.54
C TYR A 73 -6.80 10.63 -9.33
N LEU A 74 -6.78 10.49 -10.65
CA LEU A 74 -5.68 10.97 -11.49
C LEU A 74 -5.84 12.48 -11.75
N PRO A 75 -4.80 13.21 -12.20
CA PRO A 75 -4.93 14.62 -12.55
C PRO A 75 -6.13 14.88 -13.49
N LYS A 76 -6.92 15.91 -13.19
CA LYS A 76 -8.22 16.22 -13.83
C LYS A 76 -9.38 15.27 -13.51
N GLY A 77 -9.16 14.26 -12.67
CA GLY A 77 -10.19 13.39 -12.15
C GLY A 77 -11.09 14.10 -11.14
N ALA A 78 -12.36 13.71 -11.08
CA ALA A 78 -13.38 14.39 -10.27
C ALA A 78 -13.09 14.43 -8.75
N LYS A 79 -12.18 13.59 -8.23
CA LYS A 79 -11.78 13.54 -6.82
C LYS A 79 -10.33 14.00 -6.59
N TYR A 80 -9.60 14.41 -7.62
CA TYR A 80 -8.17 14.77 -7.50
C TYR A 80 -7.96 15.93 -6.52
N GLU A 81 -8.53 17.10 -6.83
CA GLU A 81 -8.40 18.34 -6.03
C GLU A 81 -8.96 18.21 -4.61
N THR A 82 -9.85 17.23 -4.37
CA THR A 82 -10.43 17.00 -3.04
C THR A 82 -9.55 16.14 -2.13
N VAL A 83 -8.59 15.43 -2.72
CA VAL A 83 -7.74 14.44 -2.03
C VAL A 83 -6.29 14.91 -1.96
N PHE A 84 -5.82 15.61 -3.00
CA PHE A 84 -4.47 16.13 -3.11
C PHE A 84 -4.55 17.65 -3.04
N ASP A 85 -4.24 18.20 -1.87
CA ASP A 85 -4.05 19.64 -1.71
C ASP A 85 -2.60 20.05 -2.02
N ASP A 86 -2.37 21.35 -2.17
CA ASP A 86 -1.06 21.90 -2.50
C ASP A 86 0.03 21.56 -1.45
N GLU A 87 -0.36 21.26 -0.20
CA GLU A 87 0.56 20.84 0.87
C GLU A 87 1.00 19.38 0.72
N LEU A 88 0.10 18.48 0.32
CA LEU A 88 0.38 17.07 0.01
C LEU A 88 1.25 16.91 -1.23
N ASP A 89 1.08 17.79 -2.21
CA ASP A 89 1.88 17.83 -3.45
C ASP A 89 3.35 18.22 -3.23
N CYS A 90 3.78 18.46 -1.98
CA CYS A 90 5.15 18.84 -1.62
C CYS A 90 5.97 17.78 -0.85
N ASP A 91 5.35 16.71 -0.31
CA ASP A 91 6.04 15.70 0.50
C ASP A 91 5.99 14.28 -0.12
N TYR A 92 7.19 13.75 -0.43
CA TYR A 92 7.32 12.53 -1.23
C TYR A 92 6.87 11.31 -0.44
N ARG A 93 6.86 11.40 0.88
CA ARG A 93 6.59 10.29 1.79
C ARG A 93 5.16 9.77 1.61
N TYR A 94 4.22 10.65 1.28
CA TYR A 94 2.84 10.29 1.02
C TYR A 94 2.67 9.38 -0.20
N PHE A 95 3.50 9.54 -1.23
CA PHE A 95 3.45 8.70 -2.42
C PHE A 95 4.41 7.51 -2.31
N LEU A 96 5.61 7.75 -1.78
CA LEU A 96 6.67 6.75 -1.72
C LEU A 96 6.34 5.65 -0.72
N PHE A 97 5.99 5.97 0.52
CA PHE A 97 5.87 4.93 1.56
C PHE A 97 4.77 3.91 1.26
N PRO A 98 3.55 4.31 0.86
CA PRO A 98 2.54 3.35 0.40
C PRO A 98 3.00 2.55 -0.81
N HIS A 99 3.74 3.17 -1.74
CA HIS A 99 4.27 2.49 -2.92
C HIS A 99 5.30 1.40 -2.55
N LEU A 100 6.20 1.68 -1.60
CA LEU A 100 7.17 0.69 -1.09
C LEU A 100 6.46 -0.52 -0.47
N ILE A 101 5.42 -0.27 0.35
CA ILE A 101 4.58 -1.32 0.96
C ILE A 101 3.93 -2.18 -0.14
N ARG A 102 3.37 -1.53 -1.17
CA ARG A 102 2.72 -2.20 -2.29
C ARG A 102 3.70 -3.06 -3.11
N GLU A 103 4.88 -2.53 -3.43
CA GLU A 103 5.89 -3.27 -4.20
C GLU A 103 6.48 -4.43 -3.39
N TYR A 104 6.69 -4.27 -2.09
CA TYR A 104 7.08 -5.40 -1.24
C TYR A 104 6.02 -6.50 -1.25
N ALA A 105 4.75 -6.16 -1.10
CA ALA A 105 3.66 -7.13 -1.16
C ALA A 105 3.66 -7.91 -2.49
N LYS A 106 3.78 -7.18 -3.59
CA LYS A 106 3.77 -7.77 -4.94
C LYS A 106 4.96 -8.71 -5.16
N ASN A 107 6.17 -8.28 -4.83
CA ASN A 107 7.40 -8.98 -5.22
C ASN A 107 7.85 -10.03 -4.18
N GLU A 108 7.54 -9.83 -2.89
CA GLU A 108 8.03 -10.70 -1.80
C GLU A 108 6.93 -11.57 -1.17
N LEU A 109 5.66 -11.13 -1.21
CA LEU A 109 4.55 -11.81 -0.51
C LEU A 109 3.53 -12.44 -1.47
N GLY A 110 3.77 -12.36 -2.77
CA GLY A 110 2.95 -13.01 -3.79
C GLY A 110 1.62 -12.30 -4.07
N TYR A 111 1.52 -10.99 -3.88
CA TYR A 111 0.35 -10.22 -4.31
C TYR A 111 0.42 -9.89 -5.80
N ASP A 112 0.86 -10.81 -6.65
CA ASP A 112 0.94 -10.61 -8.10
C ASP A 112 0.10 -11.66 -8.83
N ARG A 113 -0.21 -11.38 -10.10
CA ARG A 113 -0.96 -12.26 -11.00
C ARG A 113 -0.36 -13.66 -11.15
N HIS A 114 0.93 -13.81 -10.85
CA HIS A 114 1.66 -15.07 -10.94
C HIS A 114 1.45 -15.98 -9.72
N ASN A 115 0.80 -15.51 -8.65
CA ASN A 115 0.49 -16.34 -7.49
C ASN A 115 -0.62 -17.35 -7.81
N THR A 116 -0.31 -18.62 -7.60
CA THR A 116 -1.22 -19.76 -7.79
C THR A 116 -1.68 -20.42 -6.48
N GLN A 117 -1.11 -20.04 -5.33
CA GLN A 117 -1.38 -20.66 -4.04
C GLN A 117 -2.67 -20.19 -3.39
N ASN A 118 -2.98 -18.89 -3.47
CA ASN A 118 -4.25 -18.33 -2.97
C ASN A 118 -4.99 -17.64 -4.11
N ARG A 119 -6.22 -18.13 -4.37
CA ARG A 119 -7.03 -17.72 -5.54
C ARG A 119 -7.33 -16.22 -5.60
N TYR A 120 -7.36 -15.55 -4.44
CA TYR A 120 -7.72 -14.14 -4.33
C TYR A 120 -6.58 -13.19 -3.99
N LYS A 121 -5.46 -13.69 -3.49
CA LYS A 121 -4.32 -12.86 -3.06
C LYS A 121 -3.78 -11.96 -4.18
N LYS A 122 -3.83 -12.43 -5.44
CA LYS A 122 -3.47 -11.65 -6.64
C LYS A 122 -4.32 -10.38 -6.86
N TYR A 123 -5.52 -10.31 -6.30
CA TYR A 123 -6.39 -9.13 -6.37
C TYR A 123 -6.22 -8.20 -5.17
N ALA A 124 -5.62 -8.67 -4.07
CA ALA A 124 -5.65 -7.99 -2.78
C ALA A 124 -4.53 -6.95 -2.56
N GLN A 125 -3.83 -6.49 -3.61
CA GLN A 125 -2.72 -5.53 -3.47
C GLN A 125 -3.11 -4.24 -2.72
N ASN A 126 -4.17 -3.56 -3.16
CA ASN A 126 -4.60 -2.31 -2.54
C ASN A 126 -5.24 -2.54 -1.16
N LEU A 127 -5.92 -3.68 -0.98
CA LEU A 127 -6.39 -4.10 0.33
C LEU A 127 -5.23 -4.31 1.32
N PHE A 128 -4.15 -4.95 0.89
CA PHE A 128 -2.96 -5.15 1.71
C PHE A 128 -2.35 -3.82 2.17
N VAL A 129 -2.26 -2.84 1.26
CA VAL A 129 -1.80 -1.48 1.58
C VAL A 129 -2.71 -0.83 2.63
N ALA A 130 -4.03 -0.90 2.43
CA ALA A 130 -5.01 -0.32 3.36
C ALA A 130 -4.98 -0.97 4.75
N VAL A 131 -4.90 -2.30 4.82
CA VAL A 131 -4.83 -3.05 6.09
C VAL A 131 -3.50 -2.83 6.80
N THR A 132 -2.40 -2.72 6.06
CA THR A 132 -1.10 -2.34 6.64
C THR A 132 -1.17 -0.97 7.30
N ALA A 133 -1.85 0.00 6.68
CA ALA A 133 -2.08 1.30 7.31
C ALA A 133 -2.87 1.17 8.62
N ARG A 134 -3.96 0.39 8.66
CA ARG A 134 -4.72 0.15 9.90
C ARG A 134 -3.85 -0.47 11.01
N ILE A 135 -3.01 -1.44 10.67
CA ILE A 135 -2.10 -2.06 11.63
C ILE A 135 -1.12 -1.03 12.19
N ILE A 136 -0.49 -0.23 11.31
CA ILE A 136 0.46 0.82 11.72
C ILE A 136 -0.24 1.88 12.56
N HIS A 137 -1.24 2.57 12.04
CA HIS A 137 -1.79 3.75 12.68
C HIS A 137 -2.65 3.38 13.90
N ARG A 138 -3.57 2.43 13.77
CA ARG A 138 -4.56 2.15 14.82
C ARG A 138 -4.03 1.23 15.91
N ASN A 139 -3.20 0.25 15.56
CA ASN A 139 -2.82 -0.81 16.50
C ASN A 139 -1.42 -0.57 17.07
N ILE A 140 -0.48 -0.14 16.24
CA ILE A 140 0.89 0.15 16.65
C ILE A 140 1.00 1.57 17.24
N LEU A 141 0.66 2.60 16.47
CA LEU A 141 0.73 4.00 16.91
C LEU A 141 -0.42 4.39 17.85
N GLY A 142 -1.56 3.69 17.79
CA GLY A 142 -2.71 3.95 18.65
C GLY A 142 -3.53 5.19 18.26
N LYS A 143 -3.47 5.62 17.00
CA LYS A 143 -4.15 6.81 16.45
C LYS A 143 -5.26 6.39 15.47
N ASN A 144 -6.43 7.04 15.53
CA ASN A 144 -7.63 6.61 14.80
C ASN A 144 -8.19 7.61 13.77
N ASP A 145 -7.67 8.83 13.72
CA ASP A 145 -8.38 9.93 13.07
C ASP A 145 -7.90 10.18 11.64
N ASP A 146 -6.66 10.64 11.47
CA ASP A 146 -6.09 11.05 10.19
C ASP A 146 -4.66 10.53 10.05
N PHE A 147 -4.49 9.51 9.21
CA PHE A 147 -3.20 8.83 9.01
C PHE A 147 -2.14 9.76 8.40
N LYS A 148 -2.55 10.85 7.73
CA LYS A 148 -1.59 11.79 7.14
C LYS A 148 -0.77 12.52 8.21
N LYS A 149 -1.34 12.73 9.40
CA LYS A 149 -0.67 13.40 10.54
C LYS A 149 0.48 12.62 11.14
N ASP A 150 0.64 11.35 10.76
CA ASP A 150 1.63 10.43 11.32
C ASP A 150 2.84 10.22 10.41
N ILE A 151 3.03 11.12 9.43
CA ILE A 151 4.06 10.94 8.40
C ILE A 151 5.48 10.82 8.96
N LEU A 152 5.77 11.49 10.08
CA LEU A 152 7.06 11.44 10.77
C LEU A 152 7.28 10.10 11.48
N GLU A 153 6.27 9.59 12.18
CA GLU A 153 6.31 8.27 12.80
C GLU A 153 6.38 7.16 11.74
N LEU A 154 5.64 7.33 10.64
CA LEU A 154 5.70 6.42 9.50
C LEU A 154 7.09 6.40 8.88
N GLU A 155 7.75 7.55 8.74
CA GLU A 155 9.13 7.62 8.25
C GLU A 155 10.09 6.81 9.13
N LYS A 156 10.00 6.92 10.47
CA LYS A 156 10.83 6.12 11.38
C LYS A 156 10.60 4.62 11.20
N ILE A 157 9.35 4.20 11.01
CA ILE A 157 9.00 2.80 10.74
C ILE A 157 9.57 2.34 9.40
N VAL A 158 9.42 3.13 8.35
CA VAL A 158 9.86 2.79 6.98
C VAL A 158 11.38 2.85 6.82
N GLN A 159 12.08 3.69 7.58
CA GLN A 159 13.54 3.68 7.61
C GLN A 159 14.11 2.44 8.31
N ASN A 160 13.35 1.85 9.24
CA ASN A 160 13.72 0.61 9.90
C ASN A 160 13.23 -0.61 9.11
N VAL A 161 14.07 -1.10 8.21
CA VAL A 161 13.75 -2.23 7.31
C VAL A 161 13.30 -3.47 8.07
N GLY A 162 14.02 -3.85 9.12
CA GLY A 162 13.65 -5.02 9.92
C GLY A 162 12.28 -4.88 10.58
N LEU A 163 11.94 -3.69 11.05
CA LEU A 163 10.65 -3.38 11.65
C LEU A 163 9.51 -3.40 10.62
N LEU A 164 9.64 -2.65 9.52
CA LEU A 164 8.58 -2.62 8.51
C LEU A 164 8.37 -4.01 7.90
N THR A 165 9.44 -4.78 7.64
CA THR A 165 9.30 -6.16 7.16
C THR A 165 8.51 -7.05 8.12
N LYS A 166 8.69 -6.91 9.44
CA LYS A 166 7.86 -7.63 10.43
C LYS A 166 6.38 -7.21 10.34
N ILE A 167 6.12 -5.91 10.23
CA ILE A 167 4.75 -5.37 10.06
C ILE A 167 4.12 -5.93 8.77
N LEU A 168 4.84 -5.91 7.65
CA LEU A 168 4.36 -6.40 6.36
C LEU A 168 4.03 -7.90 6.39
N LYS A 169 4.83 -8.70 7.10
CA LYS A 169 4.54 -10.13 7.32
C LYS A 169 3.32 -10.34 8.23
N ALA A 170 3.12 -9.51 9.25
CA ALA A 170 1.91 -9.55 10.06
C ALA A 170 0.67 -9.17 9.24
N SER A 171 0.76 -8.11 8.42
CA SER A 171 -0.29 -7.75 7.45
C SER A 171 -0.62 -8.89 6.51
N ASP A 172 0.39 -9.63 6.04
CA ASP A 172 0.18 -10.77 5.15
C ASP A 172 -0.67 -11.86 5.80
N LYS A 173 -0.34 -12.23 7.04
CA LYS A 173 -1.12 -13.22 7.80
C LYS A 173 -2.57 -12.76 7.99
N VAL A 174 -2.79 -11.48 8.32
CA VAL A 174 -4.13 -10.90 8.47
C VAL A 174 -4.92 -11.02 7.17
N ILE A 175 -4.32 -10.62 6.04
CA ILE A 175 -4.99 -10.68 4.74
C ILE A 175 -5.23 -12.13 4.29
N THR A 176 -4.27 -13.03 4.47
CA THR A 176 -4.47 -14.45 4.15
C THR A 176 -5.64 -15.03 4.94
N LYS A 177 -5.69 -14.81 6.26
CA LYS A 177 -6.81 -15.25 7.10
C LYS A 177 -8.14 -14.59 6.76
N PHE A 178 -8.12 -13.36 6.25
CA PHE A 178 -9.31 -12.67 5.76
C PHE A 178 -9.82 -13.33 4.47
N LEU A 179 -8.94 -13.57 3.50
CA LEU A 179 -9.30 -14.19 2.22
C LEU A 179 -9.74 -15.65 2.34
N GLU A 180 -9.39 -16.32 3.44
CA GLU A 180 -9.78 -17.69 3.80
C GLU A 180 -11.00 -17.72 4.74
N ASP A 181 -11.57 -16.58 5.14
CA ASP A 181 -12.74 -16.54 6.00
C ASP A 181 -14.01 -16.91 5.22
N SER A 182 -14.84 -17.79 5.77
CA SER A 182 -16.06 -18.26 5.11
C SER A 182 -17.04 -17.14 4.80
N LYS A 183 -17.11 -16.08 5.63
CA LYS A 183 -17.95 -14.91 5.36
C LYS A 183 -17.46 -14.11 4.15
N VAL A 184 -16.14 -14.10 3.93
CA VAL A 184 -15.54 -13.44 2.76
C VAL A 184 -15.80 -14.27 1.51
N GLU A 185 -15.71 -15.60 1.61
CA GLU A 185 -16.07 -16.50 0.51
C GLU A 185 -17.54 -16.33 0.09
N GLU A 186 -18.47 -16.34 1.05
CA GLU A 186 -19.89 -16.07 0.80
C GLU A 186 -20.12 -14.72 0.11
N LYS A 187 -19.43 -13.66 0.55
CA LYS A 187 -19.54 -12.34 -0.08
C LYS A 187 -18.98 -12.28 -1.49
N ILE A 188 -17.93 -13.05 -1.78
CA ILE A 188 -17.38 -13.14 -3.13
C ILE A 188 -18.37 -13.85 -4.06
N ASP A 189 -19.03 -14.89 -3.57
CA ASP A 189 -20.07 -15.62 -4.31
C ASP A 189 -21.30 -14.72 -4.56
N GLU A 190 -21.76 -13.98 -3.55
CA GLU A 190 -22.83 -12.98 -3.69
C GLU A 190 -22.49 -11.88 -4.72
N ALA A 191 -21.21 -11.49 -4.82
CA ALA A 191 -20.74 -10.49 -5.76
C ALA A 191 -20.61 -11.00 -7.22
N ASN A 192 -20.82 -12.31 -7.46
CA ASN A 192 -20.61 -13.03 -8.72
C ASN A 192 -19.15 -13.12 -9.22
N THR A 193 -18.31 -12.12 -8.95
CA THR A 193 -16.90 -12.12 -9.34
C THR A 193 -16.03 -11.52 -8.25
N ALA A 194 -14.77 -11.97 -8.17
CA ALA A 194 -13.77 -11.36 -7.29
C ALA A 194 -13.63 -9.86 -7.58
N HIS A 195 -13.65 -9.44 -8.85
CA HIS A 195 -13.57 -8.02 -9.19
C HIS A 195 -14.69 -7.20 -8.54
N ASN A 196 -15.95 -7.66 -8.64
CA ASN A 196 -17.09 -6.97 -8.05
C ASN A 196 -17.02 -6.92 -6.53
N PHE A 197 -16.54 -7.98 -5.90
CA PHE A 197 -16.30 -7.99 -4.45
C PHE A 197 -15.25 -6.93 -4.09
N PHE A 198 -14.08 -6.95 -4.75
CA PHE A 198 -13.01 -5.99 -4.48
C PHE A 198 -13.41 -4.53 -4.77
N SER A 199 -14.18 -4.26 -5.82
CA SER A 199 -14.57 -2.89 -6.17
C SER A 199 -15.72 -2.32 -5.34
N ASN A 200 -16.62 -3.17 -4.81
CA ASN A 200 -17.84 -2.69 -4.16
C ASN A 200 -17.99 -3.09 -2.70
N GLN A 201 -17.41 -4.22 -2.27
CA GLN A 201 -17.75 -4.85 -1.00
C GLN A 201 -16.56 -5.10 -0.07
N VAL A 202 -15.34 -5.28 -0.57
CA VAL A 202 -14.18 -5.72 0.25
C VAL A 202 -13.83 -4.80 1.42
N TYR A 203 -14.31 -3.55 1.38
CA TYR A 203 -14.07 -2.54 2.41
C TYR A 203 -15.37 -1.98 2.99
N SER A 204 -16.47 -2.72 2.88
CA SER A 204 -17.72 -2.45 3.56
C SER A 204 -17.58 -2.61 5.08
N LYS A 205 -18.58 -2.16 5.83
CA LYS A 205 -18.58 -2.22 7.29
C LYS A 205 -18.39 -3.66 7.83
N ASP A 206 -19.12 -4.61 7.27
CA ASP A 206 -19.03 -6.03 7.64
C ASP A 206 -17.67 -6.64 7.29
N MET A 207 -17.08 -6.29 6.14
CA MET A 207 -15.72 -6.73 5.79
C MET A 207 -14.65 -6.10 6.68
N LEU A 208 -14.83 -4.84 7.09
CA LEU A 208 -13.97 -4.19 8.08
C LEU A 208 -14.04 -4.88 9.45
N GLU A 209 -15.21 -5.35 9.88
CA GLU A 209 -15.35 -6.12 11.12
C GLU A 209 -14.60 -7.46 11.04
N VAL A 210 -14.62 -8.13 9.89
CA VAL A 210 -13.81 -9.34 9.65
C VAL A 210 -12.32 -9.00 9.68
N ILE A 211 -11.88 -7.96 8.97
CA ILE A 211 -10.48 -7.49 8.97
C ILE A 211 -10.01 -7.20 10.40
N ASP A 212 -10.76 -6.40 11.16
CA ASP A 212 -10.41 -6.04 12.52
C ASP A 212 -10.39 -7.28 13.44
N SER A 213 -11.25 -8.27 13.18
CA SER A 213 -11.17 -9.58 13.85
C SER A 213 -9.87 -10.32 13.54
N LYS A 214 -9.43 -10.33 12.27
CA LYS A 214 -8.15 -10.96 11.90
C LYS A 214 -6.94 -10.22 12.46
N ILE A 215 -6.99 -8.89 12.55
CA ILE A 215 -5.97 -8.08 13.24
C ILE A 215 -5.88 -8.48 14.71
N ARG A 216 -7.02 -8.61 15.42
CA ARG A 216 -7.03 -9.06 16.83
C ARG A 216 -6.44 -10.45 17.02
N GLN A 217 -6.57 -11.35 16.05
CA GLN A 217 -5.94 -12.67 16.12
C GLN A 217 -4.41 -12.61 16.03
N GLU A 218 -3.85 -11.55 15.43
CA GLU A 218 -2.40 -11.30 15.36
C GLU A 218 -1.93 -10.33 16.46
N GLN A 219 -2.76 -10.02 17.48
CA GLN A 219 -2.47 -8.99 18.48
C GLN A 219 -1.17 -9.25 19.24
N VAL A 220 -0.85 -10.51 19.55
CA VAL A 220 0.40 -10.87 20.25
C VAL A 220 1.64 -10.43 19.47
N GLU A 221 1.66 -10.67 18.15
CA GLU A 221 2.75 -10.24 17.27
C GLU A 221 2.77 -8.71 17.14
N ILE A 222 1.59 -8.08 17.01
CA ILE A 222 1.47 -6.63 16.90
C ILE A 222 1.96 -5.93 18.18
N ASP A 223 1.62 -6.45 19.36
CA ASP A 223 2.08 -5.91 20.64
C ASP A 223 3.60 -6.06 20.81
N TYR A 224 4.18 -7.16 20.30
CA TYR A 224 5.62 -7.34 20.28
C TYR A 224 6.31 -6.30 19.36
N ILE A 225 5.76 -6.08 18.16
CA ILE A 225 6.22 -5.04 17.24
C ILE A 225 6.12 -3.66 17.88
N LYS A 226 5.00 -3.35 18.54
CA LYS A 226 4.75 -2.06 19.20
C LYS A 226 5.79 -1.76 20.28
N LYS A 227 6.15 -2.75 21.11
CA LYS A 227 7.22 -2.61 22.11
C LYS A 227 8.59 -2.31 21.48
N THR A 228 8.85 -2.82 20.29
CA THR A 228 10.09 -2.54 19.55
C THR A 228 10.17 -1.07 19.11
N ILE A 229 9.03 -0.44 18.82
CA ILE A 229 8.94 0.98 18.43
C ILE A 229 9.07 1.91 19.63
N SER A 230 8.51 1.56 20.79
CA SER A 230 8.65 2.36 22.01
C SER A 230 10.10 2.45 22.52
N GLY A 231 11.00 1.60 22.01
CA GLY A 231 12.43 1.66 22.28
C GLY A 231 13.27 2.39 21.21
N LEU A 232 12.65 2.93 20.15
CA LEU A 232 13.28 3.77 19.12
C LEU A 232 13.10 5.26 19.45
#